data_AF-A0AAV7K4I5-F1
#
_entry.id   AF-A0AAV7K4I5-F1
#
_cell.length_a   1.000
_cell.length_b   1.000
_cell.length_c   1.000
_cell.angle_alpha   90.00
_cell.angle_beta   90.00
_cell.angle_gamma   90.00
#
_symmetry.space_group_name_H-M   'P 1'
#
loop_
_entity.id
_entity.type
_entity.pdbx_description
1 polymer ?
#
loop_
_entity_poly.entity_id
_entity_poly.type
_entity_poly.pdbx_seq_one_letter_code
_entity_poly.pdbx_strand_id
1 'polypeptide(L)'
;MIRIGAKYGNVSASNILPGRKAISKSTVEQIITIKQDICSRLQDPIQRDAVAFTTDLWTDNVMNRSYLDVSFFWISQGTDESDIGKELWTLKRAMYACKVFSKLKTSENIELELDQILTEVYCDPVNTPVTTDKGANMVAATAQKIRIDCACHRINTAIKTGWERAMMENEELDQLHEDVNKAVTFAKNHLEFNRNYLYH
;
A
#
# COMPACT_ATOMS: atom_id res chain seq x y z
N MET A 1 2.01 31.20 4.55
CA MET A 1 1.70 32.47 5.24
C MET A 1 2.03 33.72 4.42
N ILE A 2 3.10 33.74 3.61
CA ILE A 2 3.52 34.94 2.85
C ILE A 2 2.40 35.54 1.97
N ARG A 3 1.67 34.72 1.20
CA ARG A 3 0.53 35.18 0.38
C ARG A 3 -0.68 35.68 1.21
N ILE A 4 -0.88 35.18 2.42
CA ILE A 4 -1.97 35.59 3.31
C ILE A 4 -1.62 36.95 3.93
N GLY A 5 -0.39 37.13 4.42
CA GLY A 5 0.09 38.42 4.94
C GLY A 5 0.13 39.52 3.87
N ALA A 6 0.47 39.17 2.63
CA ALA A 6 0.44 40.11 1.50
C ALA A 6 -0.99 40.58 1.14
N LYS A 7 -2.02 39.77 1.37
CA LYS A 7 -3.41 40.09 1.02
C LYS A 7 -4.23 40.68 2.17
N TYR A 8 -3.94 40.26 3.41
CA TYR A 8 -4.77 40.56 4.58
C TYR A 8 -4.01 41.30 5.70
N GLY A 9 -2.73 41.64 5.49
CA GLY A 9 -1.91 42.36 6.46
C GLY A 9 -1.49 41.49 7.65
N ASN A 10 -1.36 42.10 8.83
CA ASN A 10 -0.90 41.41 10.04
C ASN A 10 -2.07 40.65 10.69
N VAL A 11 -2.22 39.37 10.35
CA VAL A 11 -3.27 38.49 10.88
C VAL A 11 -2.64 37.42 11.78
N SER A 12 -3.22 37.19 12.96
CA SER A 12 -2.74 36.14 13.86
C SER A 12 -2.88 34.75 13.23
N ALA A 13 -1.81 33.95 13.30
CA ALA A 13 -1.82 32.56 12.84
C ALA A 13 -2.90 31.72 13.55
N SER A 14 -3.21 32.01 14.82
CA SER A 14 -4.28 31.34 15.58
C SER A 14 -5.66 31.53 14.97
N ASN A 15 -5.86 32.61 14.22
CA ASN A 15 -7.14 32.96 13.60
C ASN A 15 -7.23 32.48 12.15
N ILE A 16 -6.11 31.99 11.58
CA ILE A 16 -6.02 31.50 10.20
C ILE A 16 -5.96 29.98 10.17
N LEU A 17 -5.19 29.38 11.08
CA LEU A 17 -4.94 27.94 11.05
C LEU A 17 -6.17 27.20 11.62
N PRO A 18 -6.78 26.28 10.84
CA PRO A 18 -7.90 25.51 11.33
C PRO A 18 -7.47 24.62 12.49
N GLY A 19 -8.31 24.52 13.52
CA GLY A 19 -8.09 23.59 14.61
C GLY A 19 -8.16 22.13 14.15
N ARG A 20 -7.58 21.21 14.94
CA ARG A 20 -7.52 19.76 14.63
C ARG A 20 -8.86 19.16 14.20
N LYS A 21 -9.97 19.54 14.85
CA LYS A 21 -11.32 19.04 14.52
C LYS A 21 -11.77 19.47 13.13
N ALA A 22 -11.47 20.72 12.73
CA ALA A 22 -11.83 21.24 11.41
C ALA A 22 -11.01 20.55 10.30
N ILE A 23 -9.71 20.33 10.53
CA ILE A 23 -8.85 19.56 9.62
C ILE A 23 -9.39 18.14 9.49
N SER A 24 -9.63 17.45 10.62
CA SER A 24 -10.14 16.08 10.62
C SER A 24 -11.45 15.95 9.85
N LYS A 25 -12.41 16.85 10.06
CA LYS A 25 -13.69 16.84 9.36
C LYS A 25 -13.49 17.04 7.85
N SER A 26 -12.73 18.07 7.46
CA SER A 26 -12.46 18.36 6.05
C SER A 26 -11.72 17.22 5.35
N THR A 27 -10.78 16.55 6.03
CA THR A 27 -10.07 15.39 5.48
C THR A 27 -11.02 14.22 5.23
N VAL A 28 -11.94 13.92 6.16
CA VAL A 28 -12.93 12.85 5.97
C VAL A 28 -13.85 13.16 4.78
N GLU A 29 -14.34 14.40 4.67
CA GLU A 29 -15.15 14.83 3.54
C GLU A 29 -14.40 14.70 2.21
N GLN A 30 -13.13 15.12 2.16
CA GLN A 30 -12.28 14.98 0.98
C GLN A 30 -12.05 13.51 0.61
N ILE A 31 -11.84 12.63 1.58
CA ILE A 31 -11.66 11.19 1.32
C ILE A 31 -12.93 10.59 0.68
N ILE A 32 -14.11 10.98 1.15
CA ILE A 32 -15.38 10.52 0.56
C ILE A 32 -15.47 10.99 -0.90
N THR A 33 -15.18 12.26 -1.17
CA THR A 33 -15.18 12.80 -2.54
C THR A 33 -14.15 12.10 -3.43
N ILE A 34 -12.94 11.84 -2.93
CA ILE A 34 -11.91 11.11 -3.68
C ILE A 34 -12.36 9.68 -4.00
N LYS A 35 -12.97 8.98 -3.04
CA LYS A 35 -13.50 7.64 -3.29
C LYS A 35 -14.58 7.64 -4.38
N GLN A 36 -15.50 8.60 -4.34
CA GLN A 36 -16.54 8.77 -5.36
C GLN A 36 -15.94 9.07 -6.74
N ASP A 37 -14.92 9.93 -6.80
CA ASP A 37 -14.18 10.23 -8.04
C ASP A 37 -13.45 9.00 -8.59
N ILE A 38 -12.84 8.17 -7.72
CA ILE A 38 -12.25 6.89 -8.13
C ILE A 38 -13.31 5.97 -8.72
N CYS A 39 -14.44 5.77 -8.04
CA CYS A 39 -15.53 4.93 -8.56
C CYS A 39 -16.03 5.44 -9.92
N SER A 40 -16.19 6.75 -10.09
CA SER A 40 -16.60 7.35 -11.37
C SER A 40 -15.58 7.09 -12.49
N ARG A 41 -14.28 7.22 -12.21
CA ARG A 41 -13.21 6.99 -13.19
C ARG A 41 -13.05 5.53 -13.60
N LEU A 42 -13.47 4.59 -12.74
CA LEU A 42 -13.40 3.17 -13.02
C LEU A 42 -14.57 2.67 -13.88
N GLN A 43 -15.68 3.43 -14.02
CA GLN A 43 -16.88 2.94 -14.71
C GLN A 43 -16.62 2.47 -16.14
N ASP A 44 -15.97 3.28 -16.96
CA ASP A 44 -15.64 2.93 -18.35
C ASP A 44 -14.61 1.79 -18.43
N PRO A 45 -13.48 1.82 -17.70
CA PRO A 45 -12.55 0.70 -17.66
C PRO A 45 -13.16 -0.63 -17.21
N ILE A 46 -14.09 -0.62 -16.24
CA ILE A 46 -14.79 -1.82 -15.77
C ILE A 46 -15.59 -2.44 -16.91
N GLN A 47 -16.31 -1.64 -17.70
CA GLN A 47 -17.10 -2.13 -18.84
C GLN A 47 -16.25 -2.77 -19.96
N ARG A 48 -14.95 -2.47 -19.98
CA ARG A 48 -13.99 -2.98 -20.97
C ARG A 48 -13.09 -4.09 -20.43
N ASP A 49 -13.37 -4.60 -19.22
CA ASP A 49 -12.52 -5.55 -18.50
C ASP A 49 -11.05 -5.08 -18.38
N ALA A 50 -10.84 -3.77 -18.25
CA ALA A 50 -9.54 -3.10 -18.29
C ALA A 50 -9.07 -2.61 -16.92
N VAL A 51 -9.51 -3.27 -15.85
CA VAL A 51 -9.15 -2.95 -14.46
C VAL A 51 -8.44 -4.15 -13.83
N ALA A 52 -7.36 -3.88 -13.12
CA ALA A 52 -6.72 -4.82 -12.21
C ALA A 52 -6.51 -4.12 -10.86
N PHE A 53 -6.28 -4.90 -9.80
CA PHE A 53 -5.92 -4.33 -8.51
C PHE A 53 -4.71 -5.03 -7.89
N THR A 54 -4.05 -4.34 -6.99
CA THR A 54 -3.01 -4.89 -6.13
C THR A 54 -3.47 -4.80 -4.69
N THR A 55 -3.06 -5.76 -3.87
CA THR A 55 -3.26 -5.68 -2.42
C THR A 55 -2.04 -6.20 -1.69
N ASP A 56 -1.68 -5.51 -0.62
CA ASP A 56 -0.65 -5.87 0.34
C ASP A 56 -1.26 -5.99 1.75
N LEU A 57 -0.79 -6.98 2.51
CA LEU A 57 -1.23 -7.25 3.87
C LEU A 57 -0.01 -7.39 4.77
N TRP A 58 0.35 -6.32 5.46
CA TRP A 58 1.51 -6.29 6.34
C TRP A 58 1.14 -6.19 7.81
N THR A 59 2.12 -6.43 8.68
CA THR A 59 2.02 -6.24 10.13
C THR A 59 3.02 -5.17 10.54
N ASP A 60 2.53 -4.14 11.22
CA ASP A 60 3.35 -3.23 12.01
C ASP A 60 3.54 -3.84 13.41
N ASN A 61 4.76 -4.32 13.66
CA ASN A 61 5.12 -4.93 14.94
C ASN A 61 5.28 -3.91 16.09
N VAL A 62 5.50 -2.63 15.79
CA VAL A 62 5.61 -1.57 16.81
C VAL A 62 4.23 -1.24 17.36
N MET A 63 3.26 -1.09 16.47
CA MET A 63 1.87 -0.78 16.83
C MET A 63 1.02 -2.01 17.11
N ASN A 64 1.57 -3.21 16.87
CA ASN A 64 0.88 -4.50 16.89
C ASN A 64 -0.42 -4.47 16.08
N ARG A 65 -0.33 -3.93 14.86
CA ARG A 65 -1.48 -3.72 13.97
C ARG A 65 -1.19 -4.26 12.59
N SER A 66 -2.26 -4.70 11.96
CA SER A 66 -2.21 -5.16 10.58
C SER A 66 -2.91 -4.20 9.68
N TYR A 67 -2.46 -4.10 8.44
CA TYR A 67 -2.98 -3.16 7.47
C TYR A 67 -3.21 -3.88 6.15
N LEU A 68 -4.34 -3.58 5.52
CA LEU A 68 -4.69 -4.02 4.19
C LEU A 68 -4.79 -2.78 3.32
N ASP A 69 -4.03 -2.74 2.24
CA ASP A 69 -4.20 -1.75 1.18
C ASP A 69 -4.78 -2.38 -0.08
N VAL A 70 -5.50 -1.56 -0.84
CA VAL A 70 -6.06 -1.93 -2.14
C VAL A 70 -5.89 -0.76 -3.08
N SER A 71 -5.19 -1.00 -4.18
CA SER A 71 -4.96 -0.03 -5.24
C SER A 71 -5.46 -0.57 -6.57
N PHE A 72 -6.20 0.25 -7.30
CA PHE A 72 -6.72 -0.07 -8.63
C PHE A 72 -5.81 0.51 -9.72
N PHE A 73 -5.71 -0.23 -10.81
CA PHE A 73 -4.93 0.10 -12.00
C PHE A 73 -5.82 -0.11 -13.21
N TRP A 74 -5.81 0.85 -14.12
CA TRP A 74 -6.60 0.76 -15.34
C TRP A 74 -5.93 1.52 -16.47
N ILE A 75 -6.29 1.19 -17.70
CA ILE A 75 -5.82 1.92 -18.87
C ILE A 75 -6.90 2.91 -19.28
N SER A 76 -6.53 4.19 -19.33
CA SER A 76 -7.38 5.25 -19.85
C SER A 76 -6.99 5.53 -21.30
N GLN A 77 -7.99 5.59 -22.18
CA GLN A 77 -7.85 6.04 -23.55
C GLN A 77 -8.09 7.56 -23.59
N GLY A 78 -7.13 8.31 -24.12
CA GLY A 78 -7.28 9.75 -24.36
C GLY A 78 -6.80 10.11 -25.76
N THR A 79 -7.14 11.31 -26.21
CA THR A 79 -6.57 11.91 -27.42
C THR A 79 -5.46 12.87 -27.04
N ASP A 80 -4.32 12.78 -27.71
CA ASP A 80 -3.28 13.80 -27.58
C ASP A 80 -3.78 15.11 -28.21
N GLU A 81 -3.93 16.17 -27.41
CA GLU A 81 -4.34 17.49 -27.91
C GLU A 81 -3.29 18.10 -28.84
N SER A 82 -2.05 17.61 -28.80
CA SER A 82 -0.94 18.09 -29.63
C SER A 82 -0.75 17.30 -30.93
N ASP A 83 -1.42 16.15 -31.09
CA ASP A 83 -1.27 15.26 -32.25
C ASP A 83 -2.62 14.62 -32.59
N ILE A 84 -3.42 15.35 -33.39
CA ILE A 84 -4.80 14.99 -33.76
C ILE A 84 -4.80 13.59 -34.40
N GLY A 85 -5.31 12.60 -33.65
CA GLY A 85 -5.57 11.25 -34.15
C GLY A 85 -4.79 10.13 -33.47
N LYS A 86 -3.90 10.42 -32.51
CA LYS A 86 -3.21 9.36 -31.76
C LYS A 86 -3.95 9.02 -30.47
N GLU A 87 -4.44 7.78 -30.40
CA GLU A 87 -4.95 7.21 -29.15
C GLU A 87 -3.79 7.02 -28.17
N LEU A 88 -3.82 7.75 -27.06
CA LEU A 88 -2.88 7.57 -25.97
C LEU A 88 -3.49 6.65 -24.93
N TRP A 89 -2.94 5.44 -24.86
CA TRP A 89 -3.21 4.50 -23.78
C TRP A 89 -2.33 4.87 -22.58
N THR A 90 -2.94 5.36 -21.50
CA THR A 90 -2.22 5.76 -20.30
C THR A 90 -2.60 4.86 -19.13
N LEU A 91 -1.61 4.21 -18.50
CA LEU A 91 -1.80 3.52 -17.24
C LEU A 91 -2.12 4.54 -16.13
N LYS A 92 -3.27 4.36 -15.49
CA LYS A 92 -3.72 5.12 -14.33
C LYS A 92 -3.72 4.22 -13.11
N ARG A 93 -3.60 4.85 -11.94
CA ARG A 93 -3.67 4.16 -10.65
C ARG A 93 -4.35 5.04 -9.60
N ALA A 94 -5.01 4.39 -8.64
CA ALA A 94 -5.51 5.04 -7.43
C ALA A 94 -5.53 4.05 -6.26
N MET A 95 -4.99 4.47 -5.11
CA MET A 95 -5.18 3.75 -3.86
C MET A 95 -6.58 4.05 -3.34
N TYR A 96 -7.42 3.03 -3.21
CA TYR A 96 -8.80 3.17 -2.76
C TYR A 96 -8.94 2.94 -1.26
N ALA A 97 -8.19 1.98 -0.73
CA ALA A 97 -8.21 1.64 0.69
C ALA A 97 -6.78 1.45 1.23
N CYS A 98 -6.58 1.93 2.45
CA CYS A 98 -5.48 1.54 3.32
C CYS A 98 -6.06 1.57 4.73
N LYS A 99 -6.46 0.41 5.25
CA LYS A 99 -7.21 0.30 6.50
C LYS A 99 -6.55 -0.65 7.47
N VAL A 100 -6.77 -0.40 8.76
CA VAL A 100 -6.41 -1.36 9.81
C VAL A 100 -7.24 -2.62 9.59
N PHE A 101 -6.56 -3.74 9.42
CA PHE A 101 -7.17 -5.06 9.34
C PHE A 101 -7.36 -5.59 10.76
N SER A 102 -8.53 -5.33 11.33
CA SER A 102 -8.86 -5.64 12.74
C SER A 102 -9.22 -7.11 12.99
N LYS A 103 -9.49 -7.87 11.93
CA LYS A 103 -9.85 -9.30 12.01
C LYS A 103 -8.59 -10.18 12.05
N LEU A 104 -8.78 -11.43 12.44
CA LEU A 104 -7.73 -12.45 12.27
C LEU A 104 -7.41 -12.60 10.78
N LYS A 105 -6.13 -12.69 10.42
CA LYS A 105 -5.63 -12.79 9.05
C LYS A 105 -5.90 -14.17 8.40
N THR A 106 -7.10 -14.70 8.52
CA THR A 106 -7.50 -15.94 7.84
C THR A 106 -7.84 -15.65 6.38
N SER A 107 -7.82 -16.68 5.53
CA SER A 107 -8.19 -16.56 4.11
C SER A 107 -9.59 -15.99 3.94
N GLU A 108 -10.55 -16.46 4.73
CA GLU A 108 -11.97 -16.10 4.62
C GLU A 108 -12.19 -14.63 4.98
N ASN A 109 -11.49 -14.14 6.02
CA ASN A 109 -11.58 -12.74 6.40
C ASN A 109 -10.92 -11.82 5.37
N ILE A 110 -9.82 -12.26 4.75
CA ILE A 110 -9.15 -11.49 3.69
C ILE A 110 -10.05 -11.42 2.45
N GLU A 111 -10.58 -12.57 2.01
CA GLU A 111 -11.49 -12.66 0.86
C GLU A 111 -12.71 -11.76 1.05
N LEU A 112 -13.39 -11.86 2.20
CA LEU A 112 -14.56 -11.03 2.51
C LEU A 112 -14.25 -9.53 2.43
N GLU A 113 -13.10 -9.10 2.96
CA GLU A 113 -12.72 -7.68 2.95
C GLU A 113 -12.34 -7.18 1.55
N LEU A 114 -11.71 -8.02 0.72
CA LEU A 114 -11.42 -7.70 -0.68
C LEU A 114 -12.71 -7.63 -1.50
N ASP A 115 -13.62 -8.59 -1.35
CA ASP A 115 -14.89 -8.65 -2.07
C ASP A 115 -15.80 -7.47 -1.73
N GLN A 116 -15.81 -7.04 -0.46
CA GLN A 116 -16.50 -5.82 -0.04
C GLN A 116 -15.94 -4.60 -0.74
N ILE A 117 -14.60 -4.45 -0.81
CA ILE A 117 -13.96 -3.32 -1.50
C ILE A 117 -14.27 -3.34 -2.99
N LEU A 118 -14.19 -4.51 -3.64
CA LEU A 118 -14.49 -4.66 -5.07
C LEU A 118 -15.94 -4.30 -5.36
N THR A 119 -16.87 -4.75 -4.52
CA THR A 119 -18.29 -4.40 -4.63
C THR A 119 -18.53 -2.89 -4.47
N GLU A 120 -17.85 -2.23 -3.52
CA GLU A 120 -17.95 -0.78 -3.33
C GLU A 120 -17.52 0.03 -4.56
N VAL A 121 -16.54 -0.47 -5.34
CA VAL A 121 -16.07 0.18 -6.57
C VAL A 121 -16.71 -0.39 -7.84
N TYR A 122 -17.73 -1.24 -7.71
CA TYR A 122 -18.45 -1.88 -8.81
C TYR A 122 -17.60 -2.83 -9.68
N CYS A 123 -16.47 -3.32 -9.16
CA CYS A 123 -15.66 -4.35 -9.81
C CYS A 123 -16.20 -5.75 -9.50
N ASP A 124 -16.04 -6.69 -10.44
CA ASP A 124 -16.41 -8.10 -10.23
C ASP A 124 -15.42 -8.76 -9.24
N PRO A 125 -15.90 -9.28 -8.09
CA PRO A 125 -15.03 -9.90 -7.10
C PRO A 125 -14.26 -11.13 -7.59
N VAL A 126 -14.76 -11.83 -8.60
CA VAL A 126 -14.18 -13.07 -9.13
C VAL A 126 -13.27 -12.76 -10.33
N ASN A 127 -13.77 -11.96 -11.26
CA ASN A 127 -13.13 -11.79 -12.56
C ASN A 127 -12.11 -10.64 -12.61
N THR A 128 -12.14 -9.70 -11.66
CA THR A 128 -11.15 -8.60 -11.63
C THR A 128 -9.76 -9.16 -11.26
N PRO A 129 -8.74 -9.04 -12.14
CA PRO A 129 -7.42 -9.57 -11.85
C PRO A 129 -6.76 -8.89 -10.65
N VAL A 130 -6.05 -9.69 -9.86
CA VAL A 130 -5.38 -9.26 -8.64
C VAL A 130 -3.90 -9.61 -8.65
N THR A 131 -3.04 -8.70 -8.20
CA THR A 131 -1.65 -9.02 -7.87
C THR A 131 -1.45 -9.00 -6.35
N THR A 132 -0.92 -10.10 -5.80
CA THR A 132 -0.68 -10.27 -4.36
C THR A 132 0.68 -10.90 -4.08
N ASP A 133 1.14 -10.83 -2.83
CA ASP A 133 2.27 -11.63 -2.37
C ASP A 133 1.95 -13.15 -2.31
N LYS A 134 2.90 -13.95 -1.79
CA LYS A 134 2.69 -15.40 -1.58
C LYS A 134 2.37 -15.77 -0.14
N GLY A 135 1.85 -14.84 0.66
CA GLY A 135 1.34 -15.17 1.99
C GLY A 135 0.28 -16.26 1.89
N ALA A 136 0.41 -17.35 2.65
CA ALA A 136 -0.44 -18.53 2.49
C ALA A 136 -1.95 -18.19 2.54
N ASN A 137 -2.35 -17.36 3.50
CA ASN A 137 -3.75 -16.94 3.65
C ASN A 137 -4.20 -15.99 2.53
N MET A 138 -3.30 -15.14 2.00
CA MET A 138 -3.61 -14.28 0.86
C MET A 138 -3.79 -15.09 -0.42
N VAL A 139 -2.93 -16.09 -0.65
CA VAL A 139 -3.04 -17.03 -1.77
C VAL A 139 -4.34 -17.82 -1.70
N ALA A 140 -4.70 -18.33 -0.51
CA ALA A 140 -5.96 -19.04 -0.31
C ALA A 140 -7.19 -18.14 -0.52
N ALA A 141 -7.17 -16.91 0.00
CA ALA A 141 -8.25 -15.91 -0.18
C ALA A 141 -8.47 -15.48 -1.63
N THR A 142 -7.48 -15.65 -2.49
CA THR A 142 -7.52 -15.23 -3.90
C THR A 142 -7.45 -16.41 -4.87
N ALA A 143 -7.64 -17.64 -4.36
CA ALA A 143 -7.50 -18.87 -5.15
C ALA A 143 -8.52 -18.99 -6.29
N GLN A 144 -9.71 -18.39 -6.14
CA GLN A 144 -10.77 -18.39 -7.15
C GLN A 144 -10.72 -17.18 -8.08
N LYS A 145 -9.72 -16.29 -7.93
CA LYS A 145 -9.57 -15.06 -8.72
C LYS A 145 -8.45 -15.21 -9.75
N ILE A 146 -8.44 -14.35 -10.77
CA ILE A 146 -7.30 -14.25 -11.69
C ILE A 146 -6.12 -13.60 -10.96
N ARG A 147 -5.26 -14.43 -10.35
CA ARG A 147 -4.17 -13.97 -9.48
C ARG A 147 -2.81 -13.99 -10.17
N ILE A 148 -2.10 -12.87 -10.08
CA ILE A 148 -0.72 -12.70 -10.52
C ILE A 148 0.17 -12.59 -9.29
N ASP A 149 1.29 -13.32 -9.29
CA ASP A 149 2.27 -13.23 -8.20
C ASP A 149 3.00 -11.88 -8.23
N CYS A 150 3.13 -11.24 -7.07
CA CYS A 150 3.96 -10.05 -6.89
C CYS A 150 5.43 -10.35 -7.25
N ALA A 151 5.92 -9.68 -8.29
CA ALA A 151 7.30 -9.83 -8.75
C ALA A 151 8.32 -9.43 -7.68
N CYS A 152 8.05 -8.37 -6.90
CA CYS A 152 8.92 -7.94 -5.82
C CYS A 152 9.10 -9.04 -4.76
N HIS A 153 8.00 -9.68 -4.35
CA HIS A 153 8.06 -10.78 -3.40
C HIS A 153 8.80 -11.98 -4.01
N ARG A 154 8.55 -12.32 -5.27
CA ARG A 154 9.27 -13.42 -5.96
C ARG A 154 10.77 -13.19 -6.04
N ILE A 155 11.20 -11.98 -6.40
CA ILE A 155 12.62 -11.61 -6.47
C ILE A 155 13.25 -11.69 -5.08
N ASN A 156 12.58 -11.13 -4.07
CA ASN A 156 13.08 -11.18 -2.70
C ASN A 156 13.22 -12.62 -2.19
N THR A 157 12.23 -13.49 -2.42
CA THR A 157 12.32 -14.91 -2.09
C THR A 157 13.47 -15.59 -2.85
N ALA A 158 13.62 -15.33 -4.15
CA ALA A 158 14.69 -15.93 -4.96
C ALA A 158 16.08 -15.54 -4.45
N ILE A 159 16.30 -14.25 -4.14
CA ILE A 159 17.56 -13.76 -3.57
C ILE A 159 17.81 -14.39 -2.21
N LYS A 160 16.80 -14.41 -1.31
CA LYS A 160 16.93 -14.98 0.02
C LYS A 160 17.29 -16.47 -0.02
N THR A 161 16.58 -17.26 -0.81
CA THR A 161 16.86 -18.69 -0.96
C THR A 161 18.21 -18.93 -1.63
N GLY A 162 18.59 -18.11 -2.61
CA GLY A 162 19.93 -18.19 -3.22
C GLY A 162 21.04 -17.89 -2.22
N TRP A 163 20.84 -16.87 -1.38
CA TRP A 163 21.77 -16.51 -0.31
C TRP A 163 21.90 -17.62 0.75
N GLU A 164 20.78 -18.17 1.22
CA GLU A 164 20.75 -19.30 2.16
C GLU A 164 21.51 -20.52 1.61
N ARG A 165 21.34 -20.83 0.31
CA ARG A 165 22.11 -21.91 -0.34
C ARG A 165 23.60 -21.61 -0.40
N ALA A 166 23.96 -20.38 -0.79
CA ALA A 166 25.36 -19.98 -0.85
C ALA A 166 26.06 -20.09 0.52
N MET A 167 25.37 -19.77 1.62
CA MET A 167 25.91 -19.95 2.97
C MET A 167 26.07 -21.43 3.34
N MET A 168 25.11 -22.29 3.00
CA MET A 168 25.24 -23.75 3.24
C MET A 168 26.41 -24.39 2.47
N GLU A 169 26.78 -23.81 1.33
CA GLU A 169 27.86 -24.30 0.46
C GLU A 169 29.22 -23.66 0.76
N ASN A 170 29.27 -22.57 1.55
CA ASN A 170 30.48 -21.81 1.84
C ASN A 170 30.55 -21.37 3.32
N GLU A 171 31.38 -22.07 4.08
CA GLU A 171 31.58 -21.86 5.52
C GLU A 171 32.11 -20.45 5.87
N GLU A 172 32.98 -19.86 5.04
CA GLU A 172 33.46 -18.49 5.26
C GLU A 172 32.33 -17.47 5.12
N LEU A 173 31.42 -17.69 4.16
CA LEU A 173 30.26 -16.83 3.94
C LEU A 173 29.23 -16.96 5.06
N ASP A 174 29.01 -18.17 5.56
CA ASP A 174 28.14 -18.43 6.71
C ASP A 174 28.67 -17.75 7.98
N GLN A 175 29.97 -17.89 8.26
CA GLN A 175 30.60 -17.22 9.40
C GLN A 175 30.50 -15.70 9.30
N LEU A 176 30.72 -15.13 8.10
CA LEU A 176 30.53 -13.70 7.86
C LEU A 176 29.08 -13.26 8.15
N HIS A 177 28.09 -14.04 7.70
CA HIS A 177 26.68 -13.73 7.95
C HIS A 177 26.36 -13.71 9.45
N GLU A 178 26.85 -14.69 10.21
CA GLU A 178 26.71 -14.71 11.66
C GLU A 178 27.33 -13.48 12.32
N ASP A 179 28.54 -13.11 11.92
CA ASP A 179 29.27 -12.00 12.52
C ASP A 179 28.58 -10.66 12.26
N VAL A 180 28.03 -10.47 11.06
CA VAL A 180 27.17 -9.33 10.75
C VAL A 180 25.92 -9.31 11.66
N ASN A 181 25.24 -10.46 11.83
CA ASN A 181 24.06 -10.53 12.69
C ASN A 181 24.38 -10.25 14.18
N LYS A 182 25.53 -10.71 14.67
CA LYS A 182 26.03 -10.41 16.02
C LYS A 182 26.31 -8.91 16.17
N ALA A 183 26.97 -8.29 15.20
CA ALA A 183 27.24 -6.85 15.20
C ALA A 183 25.94 -6.01 15.18
N VAL A 184 24.96 -6.39 14.36
CA VAL A 184 23.64 -5.74 14.32
C VAL A 184 22.91 -5.86 15.66
N THR A 185 22.96 -7.04 16.28
CA THR A 185 22.33 -7.30 17.59
C THR A 185 23.00 -6.49 18.69
N PHE A 186 24.33 -6.45 18.71
CA PHE A 186 25.10 -5.62 19.64
C PHE A 186 24.72 -4.14 19.50
N ALA A 187 24.67 -3.62 18.27
CA ALA A 187 24.29 -2.23 18.01
C ALA A 187 22.87 -1.92 18.50
N LYS A 188 21.89 -2.82 18.26
CA LYS A 188 20.52 -2.67 18.76
C LYS A 188 20.49 -2.60 20.29
N ASN A 189 21.13 -3.54 20.97
CA ASN A 189 21.15 -3.60 22.44
C ASN A 189 21.80 -2.36 23.07
N HIS A 190 22.89 -1.86 22.46
CA HIS A 190 23.59 -0.68 22.98
C HIS A 190 22.75 0.60 22.79
N LEU A 191 22.03 0.72 21.68
CA LEU A 191 21.11 1.83 21.45
C LEU A 191 19.90 1.80 22.39
N GLU A 192 19.35 0.62 22.68
CA GLU A 192 18.24 0.46 23.65
C GLU A 192 18.69 0.79 25.08
N PHE A 193 19.89 0.35 25.48
CA PHE A 193 20.47 0.69 26.78
C PHE A 193 20.62 2.21 26.96
N ASN A 194 21.16 2.91 25.97
CA ASN A 194 21.32 4.36 26.01
C ASN A 194 19.99 5.11 25.99
N ARG A 195 18.96 4.55 25.33
CA ARG A 195 17.62 5.13 25.33
C ARG A 195 16.99 5.08 26.73
N ASN A 196 17.16 3.98 27.46
CA ASN A 196 16.60 3.85 28.82
C ASN A 196 17.33 4.72 29.86
N TYR A 197 18.60 5.07 29.63
CA TYR A 197 19.36 5.96 30.52
C TYR A 197 19.09 7.46 30.32
N LEU A 198 18.56 7.87 29.16
CA LEU A 198 18.27 9.29 28.86
C LEU A 198 16.85 9.72 29.28
N TYR A 199 16.01 8.80 29.75
CA TYR A 199 14.64 9.06 30.22
C TYR A 199 14.46 8.80 31.73
N HIS A 200 15.55 8.67 32.48
CA HIS A 200 15.61 8.71 33.93
C HIS A 200 16.45 9.92 34.38
#